data_AF-A0A8J7BLX4-F1
#
_entry.id   AF-A0A8J7BLX4-F1
#
_cell.length_a   1.000
_cell.length_b   1.000
_cell.length_c   1.000
_cell.angle_alpha   90.00
_cell.angle_beta   90.00
_cell.angle_gamma   90.00
#
_symmetry.space_group_name_H-M   'P 1'
#
loop_
_entity.id
_entity.type
_entity.pdbx_description
1 polymer ?
#
loop_
_entity_poly.entity_id
_entity_poly.type
_entity_poly.pdbx_seq_one_letter_code
_entity_poly.pdbx_strand_id
1 'polypeptide(L)'
;MQRTRLSTLIDDLGDQFSQWLINPWRRVSLVLLSLLLGYFFTVSLAAIAGQAAAQDTVVSAFLVLAAELISWLVYSRRWRDPALVKPVPKPVWLDCINGFKIGAIYAVSVEAFKLAS
;
A
#
# COMPACT_ATOMS: atom_id res chain seq x y z
N MET A 1 26.38 21.44 -1.78
CA MET A 1 25.19 21.27 -2.64
C MET A 1 24.26 22.45 -2.40
N GLN A 2 23.98 23.27 -3.42
CA GLN A 2 23.15 24.47 -3.26
C GLN A 2 21.69 24.08 -3.04
N ARG A 3 21.11 24.54 -1.93
CA ARG A 3 19.67 24.50 -1.68
C ARG A 3 18.98 25.43 -2.68
N THR A 4 18.24 24.87 -3.62
CA THR A 4 17.39 25.67 -4.50
C THR A 4 16.12 26.05 -3.75
N ARG A 5 15.47 27.17 -4.09
CA ARG A 5 14.19 27.55 -3.46
C ARG A 5 13.12 26.46 -3.59
N LEU A 6 13.22 25.63 -4.64
CA LEU A 6 12.37 24.46 -4.83
C LEU A 6 12.65 23.37 -3.79
N SER A 7 13.93 23.09 -3.49
CA SER A 7 14.26 22.08 -2.48
C SER A 7 13.79 22.49 -1.10
N THR A 8 13.93 23.77 -0.73
CA THR A 8 13.40 24.27 0.55
C THR A 8 11.88 24.19 0.63
N LEU A 9 11.16 24.48 -0.47
CA LEU A 9 9.70 24.33 -0.49
C LEU A 9 9.26 22.86 -0.37
N ILE A 10 9.96 21.94 -1.04
CA ILE A 10 9.67 20.49 -0.94
C ILE A 10 9.98 19.97 0.46
N ASP A 11 11.09 20.40 1.06
CA ASP A 11 11.48 20.04 2.43
C ASP A 11 10.45 20.57 3.44
N ASP A 12 10.05 21.85 3.34
CA ASP A 12 9.07 22.47 4.24
C ASP A 12 7.66 21.83 4.11
N LEU A 13 7.24 21.51 2.88
CA LEU A 13 5.99 20.78 2.63
C LEU A 13 6.06 19.37 3.21
N GLY A 14 7.20 18.68 3.06
CA GLY A 14 7.43 17.35 3.63
C GLY A 14 7.38 17.36 5.15
N ASP A 15 8.01 18.35 5.79
CA ASP A 15 8.03 18.50 7.24
C ASP A 15 6.66 18.88 7.80
N GLN A 16 5.91 19.78 7.15
CA GLN A 16 4.52 20.07 7.54
C GLN A 16 3.60 18.85 7.36
N PHE A 17 3.75 18.11 6.27
CA PHE A 17 2.96 16.89 6.03
C PHE A 17 3.28 15.82 7.08
N SER A 18 4.55 15.66 7.43
CA SER A 18 5.02 14.76 8.48
C SER A 18 4.49 15.15 9.86
N GLN A 19 4.54 16.44 10.21
CA GLN A 19 3.97 16.95 11.47
C GLN A 19 2.45 16.80 11.52
N TRP A 20 1.76 17.00 10.39
CA TRP A 20 0.31 16.80 10.26
C TRP A 20 -0.11 15.33 10.44
N LEU A 21 0.78 14.39 10.11
CA LEU A 21 0.63 12.93 10.23
C LEU A 21 0.90 12.38 11.63
N ILE A 22 1.46 13.17 12.57
CA ILE A 22 1.69 12.73 13.96
C ILE A 22 0.36 12.45 14.69
N ASN A 23 -0.75 13.06 14.25
CA ASN A 23 -2.06 12.80 14.84
C ASN A 23 -2.52 11.36 14.54
N PRO A 24 -2.70 10.51 15.57
CA PRO A 24 -3.00 9.08 15.39
C PRO A 24 -4.29 8.84 14.61
N TRP A 25 -5.29 9.73 14.74
CA TRP A 25 -6.56 9.61 14.01
C TRP A 25 -6.37 9.75 12.50
N ARG A 26 -5.53 10.69 12.05
CA ARG A 26 -5.29 10.90 10.62
C ARG A 26 -4.50 9.76 10.00
N ARG A 27 -3.53 9.22 10.72
CA ARG A 27 -2.79 8.03 10.29
C ARG A 27 -3.74 6.84 10.07
N VAL A 28 -4.65 6.59 11.01
CA VAL A 28 -5.65 5.52 10.87
C VAL A 28 -6.59 5.79 9.69
N SER A 29 -7.09 7.02 9.53
CA SER A 29 -7.93 7.39 8.39
C SER A 29 -7.25 7.17 7.05
N LEU A 30 -5.96 7.52 6.92
CA LEU A 30 -5.20 7.32 5.67
C LEU A 30 -4.98 5.84 5.36
N VAL A 31 -4.67 5.03 6.37
CA VAL A 31 -4.52 3.58 6.19
C VAL A 31 -5.86 2.94 5.83
N LEU A 32 -6.95 3.36 6.47
CA LEU A 32 -8.31 2.92 6.11
C LEU A 32 -8.67 3.33 4.68
N LEU A 33 -8.44 4.58 4.29
CA LEU A 33 -8.67 5.04 2.92
C LEU A 33 -7.87 4.20 1.92
N SER A 34 -6.60 3.93 2.23
CA SER A 34 -5.76 3.09 1.38
C SER A 34 -6.29 1.67 1.25
N LEU A 35 -6.79 1.09 2.35
CA LEU A 35 -7.44 -0.22 2.36
C LEU A 35 -8.70 -0.24 1.50
N LEU A 36 -9.59 0.74 1.68
CA LEU A 36 -10.81 0.85 0.88
C LEU A 36 -10.50 1.07 -0.62
N LEU A 37 -9.47 1.86 -0.93
CA LEU A 37 -9.01 2.05 -2.30
C LEU A 37 -8.48 0.75 -2.91
N GLY A 38 -7.71 -0.04 -2.16
CA GLY A 38 -7.23 -1.35 -2.62
C GLY A 38 -8.36 -2.32 -2.92
N TYR A 39 -9.39 -2.34 -2.06
CA TYR A 39 -10.61 -3.11 -2.30
C TYR A 39 -11.32 -2.67 -3.58
N PHE A 40 -11.61 -1.37 -3.71
CA PHE A 40 -12.31 -0.80 -4.86
C PHE A 40 -11.58 -1.07 -6.17
N PHE A 41 -10.27 -0.81 -6.22
CA PHE A 41 -9.46 -0.98 -7.42
C PHE A 41 -9.47 -2.42 -7.91
N THR A 42 -9.40 -3.37 -6.99
CA THR A 42 -9.41 -4.79 -7.31
C THR A 42 -10.77 -5.26 -7.82
N VAL A 43 -11.87 -4.81 -7.20
CA VAL A 43 -13.23 -5.13 -7.69
C VAL A 43 -13.44 -4.58 -9.10
N SER A 44 -13.00 -3.34 -9.36
CA SER A 44 -13.08 -2.76 -10.71
C SER A 44 -12.24 -3.54 -11.73
N LEU A 45 -11.00 -3.92 -11.37
CA LEU A 45 -10.15 -4.75 -12.23
C LEU A 45 -10.77 -6.13 -12.47
N ALA A 46 -11.33 -6.76 -11.44
CA ALA A 46 -12.01 -8.05 -11.56
C ALA A 46 -13.23 -7.98 -12.48
N ALA A 47 -14.01 -6.89 -12.43
CA ALA A 47 -15.13 -6.67 -13.33
C ALA A 47 -14.67 -6.55 -14.80
N ILE A 48 -13.59 -5.80 -15.07
CA ILE A 48 -13.03 -5.67 -16.43
C ILE A 48 -12.45 -7.01 -16.91
N ALA A 49 -11.70 -7.71 -16.06
CA ALA A 49 -11.12 -9.01 -16.38
C ALA A 49 -12.19 -10.09 -16.60
N GLY A 50 -13.26 -10.07 -15.81
CA GLY A 50 -14.42 -10.95 -15.95
C GLY A 50 -15.15 -10.72 -17.28
N GLN A 51 -15.34 -9.46 -17.68
CA GLN A 51 -15.90 -9.13 -19.01
C GLN A 51 -15.01 -9.61 -20.15
N ALA A 52 -13.69 -9.55 -19.99
CA ALA A 52 -12.74 -10.02 -20.99
C ALA A 52 -12.59 -11.55 -21.05
N ALA A 53 -13.22 -12.30 -20.14
CA ALA A 53 -13.06 -13.75 -19.95
C ALA A 53 -11.58 -14.22 -19.84
N ALA A 54 -10.69 -13.31 -19.45
CA ALA A 54 -9.25 -13.53 -19.44
C ALA A 54 -8.78 -13.90 -18.03
N GLN A 55 -9.09 -15.11 -17.59
CA GLN A 55 -8.51 -15.71 -16.38
C GLN A 55 -7.24 -16.46 -16.75
N ASP A 56 -6.21 -15.71 -17.12
CA ASP A 56 -4.95 -16.27 -17.58
C ASP A 56 -3.99 -16.53 -16.41
N THR A 57 -3.24 -17.63 -16.49
CA THR A 57 -2.25 -18.04 -15.45
C THR A 57 -1.21 -16.93 -15.21
N VAL A 58 -0.93 -16.15 -16.26
CA VAL A 58 -0.01 -15.00 -16.23
C VAL A 58 -0.49 -13.91 -15.26
N VAL A 59 -1.79 -13.63 -15.21
CA VAL A 59 -2.37 -12.59 -14.34
C VAL A 59 -2.25 -13.00 -12.87
N SER A 60 -2.53 -14.27 -12.56
CA SER A 60 -2.36 -14.81 -11.21
C SER A 60 -0.90 -14.76 -10.76
N ALA A 61 0.04 -15.13 -11.64
CA ALA A 61 1.47 -15.04 -11.35
C ALA A 61 1.90 -13.59 -11.07
N PHE A 62 1.42 -12.63 -11.87
CA PHE A 62 1.72 -11.21 -11.68
C PHE A 62 1.18 -10.68 -10.34
N LEU A 63 -0.05 -11.04 -9.97
CA LEU A 63 -0.65 -10.63 -8.68
C LEU A 63 0.15 -11.16 -7.49
N VAL A 64 0.58 -12.42 -7.53
CA VAL A 64 1.41 -13.03 -6.47
C VAL A 64 2.77 -12.33 -6.39
N LEU A 65 3.42 -12.08 -7.52
CA LEU A 65 4.69 -11.35 -7.55
C LEU A 65 4.55 -9.93 -6.99
N ALA A 66 3.48 -9.21 -7.35
CA ALA A 66 3.22 -7.88 -6.81
C ALA A 66 2.98 -7.91 -5.30
N ALA A 67 2.19 -8.87 -4.80
CA ALA A 67 1.94 -9.04 -3.37
C ALA A 67 3.22 -9.40 -2.59
N GLU A 68 4.08 -10.23 -3.17
CA GLU A 68 5.36 -10.62 -2.59
C GLU A 68 6.35 -9.45 -2.58
N LEU A 69 6.45 -8.69 -3.68
CA LEU A 69 7.28 -7.48 -3.74
C LEU A 69 6.86 -6.44 -2.70
N ILE A 70 5.55 -6.23 -2.52
CA ILE A 70 5.03 -5.32 -1.49
C ILE A 70 5.36 -5.86 -0.10
N SER A 71 5.22 -7.17 0.13
CA SER A 71 5.55 -7.79 1.42
C SER A 71 7.04 -7.68 1.72
N TRP A 72 7.89 -7.96 0.74
CA TRP A 72 9.33 -7.79 0.84
C TRP A 72 9.71 -6.33 1.14
N LEU A 73 9.06 -5.36 0.50
CA LEU A 73 9.30 -3.93 0.74
C LEU A 73 8.87 -3.48 2.14
N VAL A 74 7.66 -3.85 2.57
CA VAL A 74 7.07 -3.47 3.87
C VAL A 74 7.77 -4.16 5.04
N TYR A 75 8.16 -5.42 4.87
CA TYR A 75 8.78 -6.24 5.92
C TYR A 75 10.30 -6.39 5.77
N SER A 76 10.92 -5.63 4.85
CA SER A 76 12.37 -5.66 4.65
C SER A 76 13.10 -5.40 5.98
N ARG A 77 14.17 -6.18 6.22
CA ARG A 77 14.93 -6.20 7.50
C ARG A 77 15.42 -4.81 7.94
N ARG A 78 15.56 -3.90 6.97
CA ARG A 78 15.93 -2.48 7.13
C ARG A 78 15.06 -1.71 8.13
N TRP A 79 13.82 -2.15 8.39
CA TRP A 79 12.88 -1.51 9.31
C TRP A 79 12.73 -2.25 10.65
N ARG A 80 13.45 -3.36 10.85
CA ARG A 80 13.24 -4.31 11.95
C ARG A 80 14.56 -4.81 12.52
N ASP A 81 15.64 -4.03 12.48
CA ASP A 81 16.89 -4.42 13.13
C ASP A 81 16.65 -4.50 14.65
N PRO A 82 16.66 -5.71 15.25
CA PRO A 82 16.37 -5.88 16.67
C PRO A 82 17.57 -5.42 17.54
N ALA A 83 18.73 -5.17 16.93
CA ALA A 83 19.92 -4.64 17.58
C ALA A 83 19.93 -3.11 17.71
N LEU A 84 19.03 -2.39 17.02
CA LEU A 84 18.90 -0.95 17.11
C LEU A 84 17.93 -0.60 18.26
N VAL A 85 18.49 -0.06 19.34
CA VAL A 85 17.80 0.40 20.58
C VAL A 85 16.70 1.45 20.32
N LYS A 86 16.58 1.99 19.10
CA LYS A 86 15.51 2.89 18.69
C LYS A 86 14.75 2.31 17.50
N PRO A 87 13.43 2.06 17.60
CA PRO A 87 12.62 1.73 16.45
C PRO A 87 12.63 2.93 15.49
N VAL A 88 13.18 2.75 14.29
CA VAL A 88 13.03 3.77 13.23
C VAL A 88 11.54 3.88 12.95
N PRO A 89 10.92 5.08 13.06
CA PRO A 89 9.50 5.24 12.81
C PRO A 89 9.21 4.80 11.37
N LYS A 90 8.36 3.78 11.21
CA LYS A 90 7.92 3.34 9.89
C LYS A 90 7.17 4.49 9.22
N PRO A 91 7.53 4.86 8.00
CA PRO A 91 6.86 5.95 7.32
C PRO A 91 5.44 5.53 6.95
N VAL A 92 4.49 6.46 7.09
CA VAL A 92 3.05 6.20 6.94
C VAL A 92 2.69 5.68 5.54
N TRP A 93 3.44 6.06 4.50
CA TRP A 93 3.21 5.57 3.14
C TRP A 93 3.38 4.04 3.01
N LEU A 94 4.25 3.41 3.81
CA LEU A 94 4.39 1.95 3.83
C LEU A 94 3.16 1.28 4.43
N ASP A 95 2.59 1.88 5.48
CA ASP A 95 1.35 1.39 6.09
C ASP A 95 0.18 1.54 5.11
N CYS A 96 0.13 2.63 4.35
CA CYS A 96 -0.84 2.80 3.28
C CYS A 96 -0.69 1.72 2.21
N ILE A 97 0.52 1.48 1.68
CA ILE A 97 0.75 0.42 0.67
C ILE A 97 0.34 -0.96 1.22
N ASN A 98 0.67 -1.25 2.48
CA ASN A 98 0.27 -2.51 3.10
C ASN A 98 -1.25 -2.61 3.27
N GLY A 99 -1.92 -1.53 3.68
CA GLY A 99 -3.38 -1.45 3.76
C GLY A 99 -4.04 -1.67 2.40
N PHE A 100 -3.50 -1.05 1.35
CA PHE A 100 -3.96 -1.24 -0.03
C PHE A 100 -3.86 -2.71 -0.46
N LYS A 101 -2.70 -3.35 -0.21
CA LYS A 101 -2.50 -4.77 -0.49
C LYS A 101 -3.53 -5.64 0.24
N ILE A 102 -3.78 -5.39 1.52
CA ILE A 102 -4.76 -6.15 2.31
C ILE A 102 -6.16 -6.00 1.72
N GLY A 103 -6.58 -4.78 1.38
CA GLY A 103 -7.87 -4.52 0.73
C GLY A 103 -8.00 -5.24 -0.61
N ALA A 104 -6.92 -5.26 -1.41
CA ALA A 104 -6.89 -5.95 -2.69
C ALA A 104 -7.03 -7.48 -2.54
N ILE A 105 -6.25 -8.11 -1.66
CA ILE A 105 -6.33 -9.56 -1.43
C ILE A 105 -7.73 -9.97 -0.93
N TYR A 106 -8.33 -9.15 -0.06
CA TYR A 106 -9.68 -9.38 0.43
C TYR A 106 -10.71 -9.32 -0.72
N ALA A 107 -10.62 -8.31 -1.58
CA ALA A 107 -11.49 -8.20 -2.76
C ALA A 107 -11.37 -9.42 -3.70
N VAL A 108 -10.15 -9.85 -4.05
CA VAL A 108 -9.96 -11.05 -4.90
C VAL A 108 -10.61 -12.28 -4.27
N SER A 109 -10.43 -12.48 -2.97
CA SER A 109 -11.01 -13.61 -2.26
C SER A 109 -12.55 -13.60 -2.31
N VAL A 110 -13.15 -12.43 -2.10
CA VAL A 110 -14.61 -12.25 -2.17
C VAL A 110 -15.14 -12.51 -3.58
N GLU A 111 -14.48 -11.99 -4.63
CA GLU A 111 -14.86 -12.24 -6.02
C GLU A 111 -14.72 -13.72 -6.40
N ALA A 112 -13.66 -14.39 -5.94
CA ALA A 112 -13.49 -15.82 -6.15
C ALA A 112 -14.62 -16.64 -5.51
N PHE A 113 -15.06 -16.27 -4.30
CA PHE A 113 -16.21 -16.92 -3.66
C PHE A 113 -17.52 -16.70 -4.42
N LYS A 114 -17.76 -15.50 -4.97
CA LYS A 114 -18.95 -15.22 -5.78
C LYS A 114 -19.02 -16.08 -7.05
N LEU A 115 -17.87 -16.45 -7.63
CA LEU A 115 -17.79 -17.28 -8.82
C LEU A 115 -17.89 -18.79 -8.53
N ALA A 116 -17.65 -19.19 -7.28
CA ALA A 116 -17.66 -20.60 -6.87
C ALA A 116 -19.07 -21.11 -6.47
N SER A 117 -20.04 -20.21 -6.24
CA SER A 117 -21.44 -20.52 -5.91
C SER A 117 -22.34 -20.42 -7.14
#